data_AF-A0A3M0NFD0-F1
#
_entry.id   AF-A0A3M0NFD0-F1
#
_cell.length_a   1.000
_cell.length_b   1.000
_cell.length_c   1.000
_cell.angle_alpha   90.00
_cell.angle_beta   90.00
_cell.angle_gamma   90.00
#
_symmetry.space_group_name_H-M   'P 1'
#
loop_
_entity.id
_entity.type
_entity.pdbx_description
1 polymer ?
#
loop_
_entity_poly.entity_id
_entity_poly.type
_entity_poly.pdbx_seq_one_letter_code
_entity_poly.pdbx_strand_id
1 'polypeptide(L)'
;MQSALLVVLLLLTFGLSWVAEVKLRKKLLTQLLTSQKNGDQKRYFQLLKSPVAVVCLSAKAREFLSLDYYLAYEDYDQVCHIVAHLTEKPVDLTKEKEQDLLIRLMRCYLFYLDSNHSNKAIELEEYLLNNCKLPEVRAEVQELHQVYLAPDREVLAKLKEQLDTADEPQQQLIIYQRLVKVTEELDLKKQAKEYLEKMRELAQTTIKMEEFKDDKTNNDGTH
;
A
#
# COMPACT_ATOMS: atom_id res chain seq x y z
N MET A 1 -40.17 18.58 30.79
CA MET A 1 -39.21 17.66 31.45
C MET A 1 -39.06 16.32 30.73
N GLN A 2 -40.13 15.64 30.31
CA GLN A 2 -40.04 14.35 29.60
C GLN A 2 -39.25 14.42 28.27
N SER A 3 -39.38 15.49 27.50
CA SER A 3 -38.66 15.67 26.22
C SER A 3 -37.14 15.83 26.42
N ALA A 4 -36.70 16.48 27.50
CA ALA A 4 -35.28 16.63 27.80
C ALA A 4 -34.63 15.30 28.23
N LEU A 5 -35.36 14.48 29.00
CA LEU A 5 -34.93 13.14 29.39
C LEU A 5 -34.78 12.21 28.17
N LEU A 6 -35.73 12.27 27.22
CA LEU A 6 -35.68 11.52 25.96
C LEU A 6 -34.48 11.91 25.09
N VAL A 7 -34.20 13.21 24.98
CA VAL A 7 -33.04 13.72 24.23
C VAL A 7 -31.72 13.25 24.87
N VAL A 8 -31.61 13.30 26.19
CA VAL A 8 -30.42 12.81 26.91
C VAL A 8 -30.23 11.30 26.73
N LEU A 9 -31.31 10.51 26.80
CA LEU A 9 -31.26 9.06 26.54
C LEU A 9 -30.86 8.74 25.08
N LEU A 10 -31.33 9.52 24.11
CA LEU A 10 -30.92 9.39 22.71
C LEU A 10 -29.43 9.70 22.51
N LEU A 11 -28.93 10.78 23.13
CA LEU A 11 -27.50 11.12 23.06
C LEU A 11 -26.64 10.05 23.74
N LEU A 12 -27.07 9.49 24.86
CA LEU A 12 -26.36 8.41 25.55
C LEU A 12 -26.36 7.11 24.74
N THR A 13 -27.48 6.72 24.15
CA THR A 13 -27.56 5.50 23.31
C THR A 13 -26.75 5.64 22.02
N PHE A 14 -26.72 6.83 21.43
CA PHE A 14 -25.85 7.15 20.30
C PHE A 14 -24.37 7.07 20.70
N GLY A 15 -23.98 7.72 21.81
CA GLY A 15 -22.62 7.68 22.33
C GLY A 15 -22.15 6.26 22.67
N LEU A 16 -23.00 5.46 23.30
CA LEU A 16 -22.71 4.05 23.62
C LEU A 16 -22.59 3.19 22.36
N SER A 17 -23.44 3.40 21.36
CA SER A 17 -23.34 2.69 20.07
C SER A 17 -22.05 3.03 19.35
N TRP A 18 -21.66 4.31 19.33
CA TRP A 18 -20.41 4.77 18.75
C TRP A 18 -19.19 4.12 19.42
N VAL A 19 -19.13 4.15 20.75
CA VAL A 19 -18.02 3.53 21.51
C VAL A 19 -17.96 2.02 21.28
N ALA A 20 -19.13 1.35 21.21
CA ALA A 20 -19.20 -0.07 20.91
C ALA A 20 -18.67 -0.38 19.50
N GLU A 21 -19.06 0.41 18.50
CA GLU A 21 -18.61 0.26 17.11
C GLU A 21 -17.09 0.41 17.00
N VAL A 22 -16.50 1.45 17.61
CA VAL A 22 -15.04 1.66 17.61
C VAL A 22 -14.31 0.46 18.21
N LYS A 23 -14.81 -0.06 19.34
CA LYS A 23 -14.20 -1.23 20.01
C LYS A 23 -14.33 -2.50 19.16
N LEU A 24 -15.49 -2.73 18.54
CA LEU A 24 -15.73 -3.86 17.64
C LEU A 24 -14.84 -3.78 16.40
N ARG A 25 -14.74 -2.60 15.78
CA ARG A 25 -13.88 -2.35 14.63
C ARG A 25 -12.42 -2.61 14.97
N LYS A 26 -11.91 -2.10 16.10
CA LYS A 26 -10.54 -2.37 16.55
C LYS A 26 -10.30 -3.87 16.72
N LYS A 27 -11.21 -4.58 17.39
CA LYS A 27 -11.11 -6.04 17.58
C LYS A 27 -11.12 -6.80 16.26
N LEU A 28 -12.01 -6.43 15.33
CA LEU A 28 -12.07 -7.02 13.98
C LEU A 28 -10.76 -6.82 13.24
N LEU A 29 -10.23 -5.59 13.19
CA LEU A 29 -8.97 -5.29 12.51
C LEU A 29 -7.80 -6.05 13.13
N THR A 30 -7.71 -6.15 14.46
CA THR A 30 -6.68 -6.96 15.12
C THR A 30 -6.79 -8.44 14.73
N GLN A 31 -8.00 -9.00 14.66
CA GLN A 31 -8.20 -10.40 14.24
C GLN A 31 -7.87 -10.62 12.77
N LEU A 32 -8.19 -9.66 11.89
CA LEU A 32 -7.82 -9.68 10.49
C LEU A 32 -6.30 -9.66 10.33
N LEU A 33 -5.61 -8.71 10.96
CA LEU A 33 -4.14 -8.63 10.93
C LEU A 33 -3.48 -9.89 11.49
N THR A 34 -4.03 -10.47 12.56
CA THR A 34 -3.51 -11.72 13.14
C THR A 34 -3.70 -12.89 12.17
N SER A 35 -4.87 -13.00 11.54
CA SER A 35 -5.15 -14.07 10.56
C SER A 35 -4.29 -13.90 9.31
N GLN A 36 -4.09 -12.66 8.86
CA GLN A 36 -3.18 -12.32 7.78
C GLN A 36 -1.74 -12.66 8.14
N LYS A 37 -1.23 -12.32 9.33
CA LYS A 37 0.14 -12.66 9.74
C LYS A 37 0.37 -14.17 9.82
N ASN A 38 -0.67 -14.94 10.16
CA ASN A 38 -0.59 -16.39 10.31
C ASN A 38 -0.85 -17.16 9.00
N GLY A 39 -1.14 -16.50 7.88
CA GLY A 39 -1.49 -17.17 6.62
C GLY A 39 -2.84 -17.89 6.62
N ASP A 40 -3.71 -17.60 7.59
CA ASP A 40 -5.02 -18.26 7.69
C ASP A 40 -6.04 -17.57 6.79
N GLN A 41 -5.96 -17.88 5.49
CA GLN A 41 -6.82 -17.33 4.45
C GLN A 41 -8.31 -17.56 4.76
N LYS A 42 -8.66 -18.79 5.13
CA LYS A 42 -10.05 -19.18 5.37
C LYS A 42 -10.64 -18.33 6.49
N ARG A 43 -9.93 -18.18 7.62
CA ARG A 43 -10.38 -17.35 8.73
C ARG A 43 -10.43 -15.88 8.37
N TYR A 44 -9.44 -15.37 7.63
CA TYR A 44 -9.40 -13.98 7.20
C TYR A 44 -10.66 -13.59 6.41
N PHE A 45 -11.00 -14.37 5.37
CA PHE A 45 -12.17 -14.10 4.55
C PHE A 45 -13.50 -14.42 5.26
N GLN A 46 -13.52 -15.35 6.20
CA GLN A 46 -14.67 -15.53 7.09
C GLN A 46 -14.92 -14.31 7.97
N LEU A 47 -13.86 -13.70 8.53
CA LEU A 47 -13.96 -12.48 9.31
C LEU A 47 -14.46 -11.30 8.46
N LEU A 48 -13.94 -11.13 7.23
CA LEU A 48 -14.40 -10.09 6.32
C LEU A 48 -15.89 -10.24 5.93
N LYS A 49 -16.40 -11.46 5.84
CA LYS A 49 -17.82 -11.73 5.53
C LYS A 49 -18.72 -11.74 6.77
N SER A 50 -18.16 -11.59 7.97
CA SER A 50 -18.94 -11.63 9.21
C SER A 50 -19.90 -10.45 9.35
N PRO A 51 -21.02 -10.59 10.09
CA PRO A 51 -21.94 -9.48 10.36
C PRO A 51 -21.25 -8.26 10.98
N VAL A 52 -20.24 -8.49 11.83
CA VAL A 52 -19.46 -7.41 12.45
C VAL A 52 -18.71 -6.62 11.38
N ALA A 53 -18.09 -7.29 10.40
CA ALA A 53 -17.45 -6.61 9.28
C ALA A 53 -18.44 -5.90 8.35
N VAL A 54 -19.66 -6.42 8.21
CA VAL A 54 -20.73 -5.77 7.43
C VAL A 54 -21.18 -4.46 8.08
N VAL A 55 -21.25 -4.42 9.41
CA VAL A 55 -21.62 -3.21 10.17
C VAL A 55 -20.47 -2.21 10.22
N CYS A 56 -19.25 -2.68 10.51
CA CYS A 56 -18.12 -1.78 10.77
C CYS A 56 -17.37 -1.31 9.52
N LEU A 57 -17.55 -1.96 8.37
CA LEU A 57 -16.80 -1.67 7.14
C LEU A 57 -17.76 -1.53 5.95
N SER A 58 -17.44 -0.62 5.03
CA SER A 58 -18.15 -0.55 3.75
C SER A 58 -17.77 -1.72 2.84
N ALA A 59 -18.57 -1.98 1.80
CA ALA A 59 -18.23 -2.99 0.80
C ALA A 59 -16.86 -2.71 0.14
N LYS A 60 -16.62 -1.45 -0.25
CA LYS A 60 -15.34 -0.98 -0.81
C LYS A 60 -14.17 -1.22 0.15
N ALA A 61 -14.34 -0.93 1.44
CA ALA A 61 -13.29 -1.18 2.43
C ALA A 61 -12.98 -2.68 2.60
N ARG A 62 -13.98 -3.56 2.56
CA ARG A 62 -13.76 -5.01 2.60
C ARG A 62 -13.06 -5.53 1.35
N GLU A 63 -13.40 -4.99 0.18
CA GLU A 63 -12.73 -5.32 -1.08
C GLU A 63 -11.27 -4.87 -1.08
N PHE A 64 -10.99 -3.68 -0.55
CA PHE A 64 -9.63 -3.18 -0.35
C PHE A 64 -8.81 -4.05 0.59
N LEU A 65 -9.39 -4.50 1.70
CA LEU A 65 -8.73 -5.44 2.61
C LEU A 65 -8.48 -6.80 1.95
N SER A 66 -9.39 -7.24 1.08
CA SER A 66 -9.20 -8.46 0.29
C SER A 66 -8.03 -8.31 -0.67
N LEU A 67 -7.96 -7.19 -1.39
CA LEU A 67 -6.84 -6.86 -2.28
C LEU A 67 -5.50 -6.79 -1.52
N ASP A 68 -5.48 -6.10 -0.37
CA ASP A 68 -4.29 -6.00 0.47
C ASP A 68 -3.81 -7.37 0.97
N TYR A 69 -4.73 -8.29 1.26
CA TYR A 69 -4.40 -9.69 1.60
C TYR A 69 -3.76 -10.40 0.41
N TYR A 70 -4.40 -10.36 -0.76
CA TYR A 70 -3.89 -11.06 -1.94
C TYR A 70 -2.55 -10.50 -2.44
N LEU A 71 -2.33 -9.19 -2.36
CA LEU A 71 -1.02 -8.58 -2.62
C LEU A 71 0.05 -9.07 -1.64
N ALA A 72 -0.27 -9.19 -0.35
CA ALA A 72 0.68 -9.66 0.66
C ALA A 72 1.07 -11.14 0.50
N TYR A 73 0.24 -11.92 -0.18
CA TYR A 73 0.43 -13.34 -0.45
C TYR A 73 0.74 -13.64 -1.93
N GLU A 74 0.97 -12.60 -2.73
CA GLU A 74 1.32 -12.67 -4.15
C GLU A 74 0.32 -13.52 -4.99
N ASP A 75 -0.97 -13.50 -4.61
CA ASP A 75 -2.03 -14.22 -5.32
C ASP A 75 -2.48 -13.42 -6.55
N TYR A 76 -1.74 -13.60 -7.65
CA TYR A 76 -1.92 -12.86 -8.89
C TYR A 76 -3.35 -12.94 -9.47
N ASP A 77 -3.95 -14.13 -9.50
CA ASP A 77 -5.26 -14.33 -10.11
C ASP A 77 -6.34 -13.52 -9.38
N GLN A 78 -6.29 -13.51 -8.04
CA GLN A 78 -7.24 -12.75 -7.23
C GLN A 78 -6.99 -11.25 -7.29
N VAL A 79 -5.73 -10.81 -7.34
CA VAL A 79 -5.39 -9.40 -7.56
C VAL A 79 -5.95 -8.94 -8.91
N CYS A 80 -5.73 -9.70 -9.99
CA CYS A 80 -6.28 -9.39 -11.31
C CYS A 80 -7.81 -9.28 -11.30
N HIS A 81 -8.48 -10.23 -10.65
CA HIS A 81 -9.93 -10.23 -10.55
C HIS A 81 -10.47 -8.97 -9.87
N ILE A 82 -9.90 -8.60 -8.72
CA ILE A 82 -10.35 -7.42 -7.97
C ILE A 82 -10.01 -6.13 -8.73
N VAL A 83 -8.80 -6.01 -9.30
CA VAL A 83 -8.40 -4.82 -10.06
C VAL A 83 -9.35 -4.61 -11.24
N ALA A 84 -9.70 -5.66 -11.98
CA ALA A 84 -10.65 -5.58 -13.10
C ALA A 84 -12.03 -5.06 -12.66
N HIS A 85 -12.50 -5.46 -11.48
CA HIS A 85 -13.75 -4.94 -10.91
C HIS A 85 -13.61 -3.47 -10.47
N LEU A 86 -12.50 -3.10 -9.83
CA LEU A 86 -12.24 -1.72 -9.38
C LEU A 86 -12.06 -0.73 -10.54
N THR A 87 -11.60 -1.19 -11.70
CA THR A 87 -11.35 -0.36 -12.89
C THR A 87 -12.44 -0.50 -13.97
N GLU A 88 -13.50 -1.27 -13.72
CA GLU A 88 -14.61 -1.47 -14.68
C GLU A 88 -15.24 -0.14 -15.12
N LYS A 89 -15.28 0.85 -14.21
CA LYS A 89 -15.82 2.18 -14.48
C LYS A 89 -14.74 3.24 -14.27
N PRO A 90 -14.65 4.26 -15.13
CA PRO A 90 -13.70 5.34 -14.94
C PRO A 90 -14.03 6.13 -13.66
N VAL A 91 -13.01 6.32 -12.83
CA VAL A 91 -13.09 7.09 -11.58
C VAL A 91 -12.02 8.17 -11.61
N ASP A 92 -12.40 9.43 -11.37
CA ASP A 92 -11.42 10.52 -11.24
C ASP A 92 -10.58 10.37 -9.96
N LEU A 93 -9.38 9.81 -10.13
CA LEU A 93 -8.42 9.51 -9.06
C LEU A 93 -7.72 10.77 -8.50
N THR A 94 -7.96 11.94 -9.11
CA THR A 94 -7.44 13.23 -8.64
C THR A 94 -8.16 13.67 -7.35
N LYS A 95 -9.35 13.12 -7.08
CA LYS A 95 -10.17 13.50 -5.93
C LYS A 95 -9.62 12.90 -4.64
N GLU A 96 -9.53 13.70 -3.59
CA GLU A 96 -9.07 13.28 -2.25
C GLU A 96 -9.78 12.02 -1.74
N LYS A 97 -11.09 11.91 -1.94
CA LYS A 97 -11.88 10.74 -1.54
C LYS A 97 -11.48 9.42 -2.24
N GLU A 98 -10.74 9.50 -3.34
CA GLU A 98 -10.25 8.34 -4.11
C GLU A 98 -8.76 8.06 -3.87
N GLN A 99 -8.11 8.77 -2.96
CA GLN A 99 -6.68 8.58 -2.65
C GLN A 99 -6.38 7.13 -2.22
N ASP A 100 -7.25 6.51 -1.42
CA ASP A 100 -7.12 5.11 -1.01
C ASP A 100 -7.17 4.12 -2.19
N LEU A 101 -7.96 4.44 -3.22
CA LEU A 101 -8.03 3.64 -4.44
C LEU A 101 -6.75 3.84 -5.25
N LEU A 102 -6.35 5.10 -5.47
CA LEU A 102 -5.13 5.44 -6.19
C LEU A 102 -3.90 4.74 -5.61
N ILE A 103 -3.71 4.80 -4.29
CA ILE A 103 -2.58 4.14 -3.60
C ILE A 103 -2.59 2.63 -3.87
N ARG A 104 -3.76 1.99 -3.80
CA ARG A 104 -3.89 0.54 -4.04
C ARG A 104 -3.65 0.17 -5.50
N LEU A 105 -4.15 0.96 -6.44
CA LEU A 105 -3.88 0.75 -7.86
C LEU A 105 -2.39 0.94 -8.17
N MET A 106 -1.72 1.94 -7.60
CA MET A 106 -0.26 2.10 -7.73
C MET A 106 0.51 0.89 -7.18
N ARG A 107 0.08 0.32 -6.05
CA ARG A 107 0.66 -0.93 -5.51
C ARG A 107 0.41 -2.13 -6.42
N CYS A 108 -0.77 -2.25 -7.02
CA CYS A 108 -1.06 -3.31 -7.99
C CYS A 108 -0.23 -3.16 -9.26
N TYR A 109 -0.01 -1.92 -9.71
CA TYR A 109 0.83 -1.62 -10.86
C TYR A 109 2.27 -2.08 -10.62
N LEU A 110 2.86 -1.71 -9.48
CA LEU A 110 4.18 -2.19 -9.09
C LEU A 110 4.24 -3.72 -8.97
N PHE A 111 3.22 -4.33 -8.35
CA PHE A 111 3.12 -5.79 -8.26
C PHE A 111 3.13 -6.48 -9.64
N TYR A 112 2.42 -5.94 -10.64
CA TYR A 112 2.44 -6.47 -12.00
C TYR A 112 3.80 -6.29 -12.68
N LEU A 113 4.48 -5.16 -12.44
CA LEU A 113 5.82 -4.91 -12.95
C LEU A 113 6.85 -5.89 -12.35
N ASP A 114 6.85 -6.06 -11.02
CA ASP A 114 7.77 -6.95 -10.31
C ASP A 114 7.56 -8.44 -10.67
N SER A 115 6.30 -8.82 -10.93
CA SER A 115 5.93 -10.20 -11.30
C SER A 115 6.09 -10.51 -12.79
N ASN A 116 6.67 -9.59 -13.58
CA ASN A 116 6.83 -9.70 -15.04
C ASN A 116 5.51 -9.89 -15.80
N HIS A 117 4.40 -9.34 -15.30
CA HIS A 117 3.09 -9.36 -15.96
C HIS A 117 2.86 -8.07 -16.77
N SER A 118 3.75 -7.79 -17.73
CA SER A 118 3.82 -6.51 -18.47
C SER A 118 2.50 -6.10 -19.13
N ASN A 119 1.72 -7.05 -19.68
CA ASN A 119 0.43 -6.72 -20.29
C ASN A 119 -0.56 -6.13 -19.28
N LYS A 120 -0.64 -6.70 -18.06
CA LYS A 120 -1.51 -6.17 -17.00
C LYS A 120 -0.98 -4.87 -16.40
N ALA A 121 0.34 -4.74 -16.33
CA ALA A 121 0.96 -3.48 -15.95
C ALA A 121 0.58 -2.36 -16.92
N ILE A 122 0.67 -2.59 -18.24
CA ILE A 122 0.31 -1.61 -19.27
C ILE A 122 -1.19 -1.27 -19.25
N GLU A 123 -2.07 -2.27 -19.13
CA GLU A 123 -3.52 -2.02 -18.99
C GLU A 123 -3.83 -1.09 -17.79
N LEU A 124 -3.17 -1.31 -16.66
CA LEU A 124 -3.37 -0.50 -15.46
C LEU A 124 -2.67 0.86 -15.54
N GLU A 125 -1.51 0.94 -16.19
CA GLU A 125 -0.81 2.19 -16.51
C GLU A 125 -1.72 3.12 -17.32
N GLU A 126 -2.31 2.62 -18.40
CA GLU A 126 -3.23 3.39 -19.24
C GLU A 126 -4.42 3.89 -18.43
N TYR A 127 -5.00 3.04 -17.58
CA TYR A 127 -6.09 3.45 -16.68
C TYR A 127 -5.64 4.59 -15.74
N LEU A 128 -4.48 4.45 -15.08
CA LEU A 128 -3.94 5.45 -14.16
C LEU A 128 -3.69 6.80 -14.86
N LEU A 129 -3.06 6.79 -16.03
CA LEU A 129 -2.74 8.00 -16.79
C LEU A 129 -3.99 8.71 -17.34
N ASN A 130 -5.02 7.94 -17.71
CA ASN A 130 -6.28 8.51 -18.20
C ASN A 130 -7.18 9.07 -17.08
N ASN A 131 -7.05 8.54 -15.86
CA ASN A 131 -7.96 8.84 -14.76
C ASN A 131 -7.33 9.62 -13.60
N CYS A 132 -6.01 9.84 -13.59
CA CYS A 132 -5.30 10.66 -12.61
C CYS A 132 -4.56 11.82 -13.28
N LYS A 133 -4.87 13.05 -12.89
CA LYS A 133 -4.24 14.26 -13.46
C LYS A 133 -3.10 14.82 -12.62
N LEU A 134 -2.80 14.20 -11.48
CA LEU A 134 -1.74 14.64 -10.57
C LEU A 134 -0.38 14.47 -11.26
N PRO A 135 0.41 15.55 -11.43
CA PRO A 135 1.71 15.49 -12.10
C PRO A 135 2.67 14.48 -11.46
N GLU A 136 2.66 14.38 -10.13
CA GLU A 136 3.55 13.52 -9.35
C GLU A 136 3.27 12.04 -9.63
N VAL A 137 1.99 11.67 -9.70
CA VAL A 137 1.58 10.29 -10.03
C VAL A 137 1.97 9.94 -11.45
N ARG A 138 1.78 10.86 -12.40
CA ARG A 138 2.12 10.62 -13.81
C ARG A 138 3.64 10.47 -13.99
N ALA A 139 4.42 11.30 -13.31
CA ALA A 139 5.87 11.22 -13.31
C ALA A 139 6.35 9.87 -12.72
N GLU A 140 5.75 9.44 -11.62
CA GLU A 140 6.06 8.15 -10.98
C GLU A 140 5.68 6.96 -11.89
N VAL A 141 4.49 6.98 -12.50
CA VAL A 141 4.07 5.93 -13.45
C VAL A 141 5.04 5.83 -14.63
N GLN A 142 5.46 6.96 -15.19
CA GLN A 142 6.42 7.01 -16.28
C GLN A 142 7.81 6.51 -15.86
N GLU A 143 8.28 6.89 -14.67
CA GLU A 143 9.57 6.41 -14.15
C GLU A 143 9.55 4.90 -13.91
N LEU A 144 8.46 4.36 -13.36
CA LEU A 144 8.28 2.91 -13.21
C LEU A 144 8.25 2.19 -14.57
N HIS A 145 7.55 2.74 -15.56
CA HIS A 145 7.57 2.19 -16.92
C HIS A 145 9.00 2.10 -17.46
N GLN A 146 9.75 3.19 -17.34
CA GLN A 146 11.14 3.27 -17.78
C GLN A 146 12.05 2.29 -17.02
N VAL A 147 11.83 2.09 -15.72
CA VAL A 147 12.65 1.16 -14.92
C VAL A 147 12.37 -0.30 -15.26
N TYR A 148 11.10 -0.67 -15.43
CA TYR A 148 10.68 -2.08 -15.46
C TYR A 148 10.35 -2.60 -16.86
N LEU A 149 9.91 -1.74 -17.79
CA LEU A 149 9.46 -2.15 -19.12
C LEU A 149 10.39 -1.69 -20.24
N ALA A 150 11.04 -0.52 -20.07
CA ALA A 150 11.93 0.06 -21.08
C ALA A 150 13.22 0.62 -20.46
N PRO A 151 14.02 -0.20 -19.74
CA PRO A 151 15.24 0.27 -19.09
C PRO A 151 16.30 0.70 -20.11
N ASP A 152 16.88 1.87 -19.87
CA ASP A 152 17.98 2.41 -20.66
C ASP A 152 19.07 3.08 -19.80
N ARG A 153 20.11 3.57 -20.46
CA ARG A 153 21.23 4.24 -19.79
C ARG A 153 20.91 5.63 -19.28
N GLU A 154 19.92 6.31 -19.86
CA GLU A 154 19.51 7.65 -19.41
C GLU A 154 18.76 7.54 -18.09
N VAL A 155 17.88 6.56 -17.95
CA VAL A 155 17.18 6.21 -16.71
C VAL A 155 18.19 5.88 -15.61
N LEU A 156 19.22 5.10 -15.93
CA LEU A 156 20.31 4.79 -15.00
C LEU A 156 21.04 6.06 -14.52
N ALA A 157 21.29 7.02 -15.40
CA ALA A 157 21.93 8.29 -15.02
C ALA A 157 21.02 9.14 -14.13
N LYS A 158 19.75 9.28 -14.50
CA LYS A 158 18.74 10.03 -13.73
C LYS A 158 18.57 9.47 -12.31
N LEU A 159 18.50 8.15 -12.16
CA LEU A 159 18.39 7.51 -10.84
C LEU A 159 19.61 7.76 -9.95
N LYS A 160 20.83 7.89 -10.52
CA LYS A 160 22.03 8.24 -9.76
C LYS A 160 21.98 9.68 -9.26
N GLU A 161 21.56 10.61 -10.10
CA GLU A 161 21.38 12.02 -9.69
C GLU A 161 20.31 12.16 -8.59
N GLN A 162 19.21 11.41 -8.69
CA GLN A 162 18.21 11.33 -7.63
C GLN A 162 18.79 10.75 -6.34
N LEU A 163 19.65 9.73 -6.42
CA LEU A 163 20.29 9.14 -5.25
C LEU A 163 21.21 10.14 -4.54
N ASP A 164 21.97 10.94 -5.30
CA ASP A 164 22.90 11.93 -4.76
C ASP A 164 22.20 13.10 -4.04
N THR A 165 20.91 13.30 -4.31
CA THR A 165 20.09 14.37 -3.75
C THR A 165 19.03 13.87 -2.75
N ALA A 166 18.94 12.56 -2.53
CA ALA A 166 17.96 11.97 -1.63
C ALA A 166 18.43 12.05 -0.17
N ASP A 167 17.67 12.77 0.66
CA ASP A 167 17.97 12.94 2.09
C ASP A 167 17.37 11.83 2.98
N GLU A 168 16.27 11.22 2.54
CA GLU A 168 15.54 10.23 3.34
C GLU A 168 15.99 8.79 3.05
N PRO A 169 16.28 7.98 4.10
CA PRO A 169 16.65 6.58 3.91
C PRO A 169 15.63 5.75 3.15
N GLN A 170 14.32 5.99 3.33
CA GLN A 170 13.29 5.26 2.56
C GLN A 170 13.35 5.61 1.08
N GLN A 171 13.56 6.89 0.73
CA GLN A 171 13.71 7.33 -0.65
C GLN A 171 14.96 6.71 -1.29
N GLN A 172 16.09 6.71 -0.58
CA GLN A 172 17.32 6.07 -1.03
C GLN A 172 17.14 4.57 -1.29
N LEU A 173 16.41 3.85 -0.43
CA LEU A 173 16.11 2.42 -0.61
C LEU A 173 15.32 2.16 -1.90
N ILE A 174 14.31 3.00 -2.18
CA ILE A 174 13.52 2.90 -3.41
C ILE A 174 14.42 3.14 -4.64
N ILE A 175 15.27 4.17 -4.60
CA ILE A 175 16.18 4.49 -5.70
C ILE A 175 17.20 3.36 -5.92
N TYR A 176 17.77 2.80 -4.84
CA TYR A 176 18.67 1.64 -4.96
C TYR A 176 17.97 0.43 -5.57
N GLN A 177 16.72 0.13 -5.20
CA GLN A 177 15.95 -0.95 -5.80
C GLN A 177 15.78 -0.74 -7.32
N ARG A 178 15.44 0.49 -7.75
CA ARG A 178 15.34 0.85 -9.18
C ARG A 178 16.67 0.72 -9.90
N LEU A 179 17.77 1.17 -9.27
CA LEU A 179 19.13 1.04 -9.82
C LEU A 179 19.53 -0.43 -10.02
N VAL A 180 19.23 -1.30 -9.06
CA VAL A 180 19.46 -2.75 -9.20
C VAL A 180 18.70 -3.28 -10.40
N LYS A 181 17.39 -3.00 -10.50
CA LYS A 181 16.56 -3.47 -11.61
C LYS A 181 17.08 -3.04 -12.98
N VAL A 182 17.34 -1.74 -13.16
CA VAL A 182 17.87 -1.21 -14.44
C VAL A 182 19.23 -1.81 -14.78
N THR A 183 20.14 -1.94 -13.80
CA THR A 183 21.47 -2.51 -14.05
C THR A 183 21.46 -3.99 -14.36
N GLU A 184 20.52 -4.76 -13.80
CA GLU A 184 20.31 -6.17 -14.15
C GLU A 184 19.83 -6.32 -15.59
N GLU A 185 18.84 -5.53 -16.01
CA GLU A 185 18.29 -5.56 -17.37
C GLU A 185 19.32 -5.10 -18.43
N LEU A 186 20.26 -4.22 -18.05
CA LEU A 186 21.37 -3.77 -18.90
C LEU A 186 22.60 -4.70 -18.87
N ASP A 187 22.52 -5.87 -18.21
CA ASP A 187 23.60 -6.84 -18.01
C ASP A 187 24.86 -6.26 -17.31
N LEU A 188 24.69 -5.21 -16.50
CA LEU A 188 25.73 -4.57 -15.70
C LEU A 188 25.90 -5.26 -14.33
N LYS A 189 26.09 -6.59 -14.34
CA LYS A 189 26.06 -7.46 -13.15
C LYS A 189 26.90 -6.99 -11.96
N LYS A 190 28.09 -6.44 -12.23
CA LYS A 190 28.97 -5.91 -11.16
C LYS A 190 28.32 -4.72 -10.44
N GLN A 191 27.75 -3.79 -11.20
CA GLN A 191 27.09 -2.61 -10.64
C GLN A 191 25.81 -2.98 -9.90
N ALA A 192 25.01 -3.91 -10.46
CA ALA A 192 23.81 -4.43 -9.80
C ALA A 192 24.14 -4.98 -8.41
N LYS A 193 25.21 -5.77 -8.30
CA LYS A 193 25.68 -6.32 -7.03
C LYS A 193 26.11 -5.23 -6.05
N GLU A 194 26.87 -4.23 -6.51
CA GLU A 194 27.31 -3.09 -5.68
C GLU A 194 26.10 -2.29 -5.14
N TYR A 195 25.07 -2.06 -5.96
CA TYR A 195 23.85 -1.39 -5.51
C TYR A 195 23.05 -2.23 -4.53
N LEU A 196 22.95 -3.54 -4.75
CA LEU A 196 22.26 -4.46 -3.84
C LEU A 196 22.94 -4.53 -2.46
N GLU A 197 24.27 -4.50 -2.41
CA GLU A 197 25.03 -4.46 -1.16
C GLU A 197 24.74 -3.16 -0.38
N LYS A 198 24.82 -2.00 -1.05
CA LYS A 198 24.49 -0.70 -0.44
C LYS A 198 23.04 -0.63 0.05
N MET A 199 22.10 -1.17 -0.73
CA MET A 199 20.70 -1.25 -0.35
C MET A 199 20.51 -2.06 0.95
N ARG A 200 21.20 -3.21 1.07
CA ARG A 200 21.15 -4.07 2.27
C ARG A 200 21.75 -3.39 3.49
N GLU A 201 22.90 -2.72 3.34
CA GLU A 201 23.54 -1.95 4.40
C GLU A 201 22.62 -0.84 4.93
N LEU A 202 21.99 -0.10 4.02
CA LEU A 202 21.03 0.94 4.36
C LEU A 202 19.81 0.36 5.08
N ALA A 203 19.22 -0.72 4.56
CA ALA A 203 18.05 -1.36 5.15
C ALA A 203 18.31 -1.84 6.60
N GLN A 204 19.46 -2.47 6.84
CA GLN A 204 19.86 -2.89 8.19
C GLN A 204 20.02 -1.72 9.16
N THR A 205 20.48 -0.58 8.66
CA THR A 205 20.66 0.63 9.47
C THR A 205 19.31 1.26 9.80
N THR A 206 18.40 1.32 8.84
CA THR A 206 17.04 1.87 9.02
C THR A 206 16.21 1.03 9.99
N ILE A 207 16.21 -0.30 9.87
CA ILE A 207 15.47 -1.20 10.78
C ILE A 207 15.93 -1.01 12.24
N LYS A 208 17.25 -0.95 12.47
CA LYS A 208 17.79 -0.69 13.81
C LYS A 208 17.33 0.66 14.36
N MET A 209 17.30 1.71 13.54
CA MET A 209 16.83 3.04 13.99
C MET A 209 15.34 3.06 14.35
N GLU A 210 14.51 2.27 13.66
CA GLU A 210 13.08 2.13 13.98
C GLU A 210 12.87 1.38 15.29
N GLU A 211 13.58 0.26 15.52
CA GLU A 211 13.55 -0.49 16.79
C GLU A 211 13.97 0.39 17.99
N PHE A 212 15.01 1.23 17.84
CA PHE A 212 15.45 2.15 18.89
C PHE A 212 14.50 3.31 19.18
N LYS A 213 13.64 3.69 18.22
CA LYS A 213 12.63 4.74 18.43
C LYS A 213 11.42 4.19 19.19
N ASP A 214 10.99 2.97 18.87
CA ASP A 214 9.86 2.32 19.52
C ASP A 214 10.13 2.01 21.01
N ASP A 215 11.38 1.69 21.37
CA ASP A 215 11.79 1.46 22.76
C ASP A 215 11.80 2.73 23.63
N LYS A 216 12.07 3.91 23.04
CA LYS A 216 12.04 5.18 23.79
C LYS A 216 10.63 5.69 24.04
N THR A 217 9.69 5.45 23.13
CA THR A 217 8.28 5.85 23.30
C THR A 217 7.52 5.01 24.32
N ASN A 218 8.00 3.82 24.69
CA ASN A 218 7.38 2.98 25.73
C ASN A 218 7.89 3.24 27.15
N ASN A 219 8.92 4.08 27.35
CA ASN A 219 9.56 4.28 28.65
C ASN A 219 9.30 5.65 29.30
N ASP A 220 8.65 6.60 28.62
CA ASP A 220 8.25 7.90 29.17
C ASP A 220 6.82 7.92 29.76
N GLY A 221 6.23 6.73 29.98
CA GLY A 221 4.84 6.54 30.44
C GLY A 221 4.66 6.12 31.90
N THR A 222 5.67 6.27 32.76
CA THR A 222 5.53 6.03 34.21
C THR A 222 6.17 7.16 35.01
N HIS A 223 5.34 8.15 35.34
CA HIS A 223 5.46 8.91 36.57
C HIS A 223 4.75 8.18 37.70
#